data_AF-A0A9W6X8V8-F1
#
_entry.id   AF-A0A9W6X8V8-F1
#
_cell.length_a   1.000
_cell.length_b   1.000
_cell.length_c   1.000
_cell.angle_alpha   90.00
_cell.angle_beta   90.00
_cell.angle_gamma   90.00
#
_symmetry.space_group_name_H-M   'P 1'
#
loop_
_entity.id
_entity.type
_entity.pdbx_description
1 polymer ?
#
loop_
_entity_poly.entity_id
_entity_poly.type
_entity_poly.pdbx_seq_one_letter_code
_entity_poly.pdbx_strand_id
1 'polypeptide(L)'
;MNSFCFGFSLHGIYFHTVMRSVTRRYVEKDRIIFIKRTLIEPIFKGVSYSLVETSRMVLKRGDLSVLGPTTVMQTHREAEIQGDISGDGNNDSPSLDIGVKDWENNITRHNNNLEDQLIRATKV
;
A
#
# COMPACT_ATOMS: atom_id res chain seq x y z
N MET A 1 0.62 16.22 -4.34
CA MET A 1 1.23 15.05 -5.00
C MET A 1 2.47 14.72 -4.20
N ASN A 2 2.55 13.51 -3.64
CA ASN A 2 3.70 13.10 -2.85
C ASN A 2 4.52 12.12 -3.69
N SER A 3 5.82 12.37 -3.80
CA SER A 3 6.76 11.48 -4.48
C SER A 3 7.74 10.95 -3.44
N PHE A 4 7.94 9.64 -3.42
CA PHE A 4 8.87 8.99 -2.51
C PHE A 4 9.71 7.99 -3.32
N CYS A 5 11.01 8.00 -3.11
CA CYS A 5 11.93 7.03 -3.70
C CYS A 5 12.57 6.27 -2.55
N PHE A 6 12.54 4.95 -2.60
CA PHE A 6 13.24 4.12 -1.63
C PHE A 6 13.88 2.93 -2.32
N GLY A 7 15.03 2.54 -1.77
CA GLY A 7 15.71 1.31 -2.12
C GLY A 7 15.32 0.20 -1.14
N PHE A 8 15.10 -0.99 -1.64
CA PHE A 8 15.04 -2.20 -0.82
C PHE A 8 15.75 -3.34 -1.52
N SER A 9 16.27 -4.29 -0.73
CA SER A 9 16.82 -5.53 -1.27
C SER A 9 15.78 -6.63 -1.11
N LEU A 10 15.46 -7.33 -2.20
CA LEU A 10 14.63 -8.53 -2.18
C LEU A 10 15.48 -9.69 -2.68
N HIS A 11 15.69 -10.71 -1.85
CA HIS A 11 16.50 -11.89 -2.19
C HIS A 11 17.90 -11.57 -2.76
N GLY A 12 18.55 -10.50 -2.25
CA GLY A 12 19.88 -10.07 -2.72
C GLY A 12 19.86 -9.17 -3.97
N ILE A 13 18.68 -8.91 -4.54
CA ILE A 13 18.50 -8.02 -5.68
C ILE A 13 18.09 -6.64 -5.17
N TYR A 14 18.86 -5.62 -5.55
CA TYR A 14 18.57 -4.23 -5.18
C TYR A 14 17.53 -3.63 -6.11
N PHE A 15 16.38 -3.28 -5.53
CA PHE A 15 15.32 -2.55 -6.19
C PHE A 15 15.35 -1.11 -5.73
N HIS A 16 15.36 -0.19 -6.69
CA HIS A 16 14.96 1.19 -6.45
C HIS A 16 13.53 1.34 -6.93
N THR A 17 12.65 1.91 -6.12
CA THR A 17 11.26 2.12 -6.54
C THR A 17 10.89 3.57 -6.33
N VAL A 18 10.36 4.18 -7.39
CA VAL A 18 9.75 5.50 -7.34
C VAL A 18 8.26 5.32 -7.18
N MET A 19 7.70 5.88 -6.10
CA MET A 19 6.27 5.92 -5.86
C MET A 19 5.76 7.34 -5.98
N ARG A 20 4.73 7.55 -6.80
CA ARG A 20 4.01 8.82 -6.90
C ARG A 20 2.57 8.58 -6.47
N SER A 21 2.16 9.26 -5.39
CA SER A 21 0.81 9.14 -4.87
C SER A 21 0.03 10.44 -4.97
N VAL A 22 -1.24 10.30 -5.31
CA VAL A 22 -2.26 11.34 -5.16
C VAL A 22 -3.34 10.83 -4.23
N THR A 23 -3.78 11.67 -3.31
CA THR A 23 -4.85 11.34 -2.36
C THR A 23 -5.96 12.37 -2.50
N ARG A 24 -7.20 11.90 -2.56
CA ARG A 24 -8.39 12.73 -2.53
C ARG A 24 -9.24 12.38 -1.32
N ARG A 25 -9.72 13.41 -0.62
CA ARG A 25 -10.61 13.32 0.53
C ARG A 25 -12.03 13.66 0.09
N TYR A 26 -12.98 12.85 0.52
CA TYR A 26 -14.42 13.06 0.37
C TYR A 26 -15.04 13.06 1.76
N VAL A 27 -15.89 14.06 2.04
CA VAL A 27 -16.63 14.16 3.29
C VAL A 27 -18.08 13.92 2.97
N GLU A 28 -18.63 12.86 3.55
CA GLU A 28 -20.06 12.56 3.52
C GLU A 28 -20.65 12.78 4.91
N LYS A 29 -21.98 12.70 5.03
CA LYS A 29 -22.71 12.99 6.26
C LYS A 29 -22.16 12.22 7.48
N ASP A 30 -21.89 10.93 7.32
CA ASP A 30 -21.55 10.01 8.43
C ASP A 30 -20.16 9.38 8.31
N ARG A 31 -19.39 9.76 7.28
CA ARG A 31 -18.09 9.15 6.99
C ARG A 31 -17.17 10.07 6.20
N ILE A 32 -15.87 9.81 6.33
CA ILE A 32 -14.83 10.43 5.52
C ILE A 32 -14.17 9.32 4.69
N ILE A 33 -14.07 9.53 3.38
CA ILE A 33 -13.45 8.59 2.47
C ILE A 33 -12.17 9.21 1.92
N PHE A 34 -11.07 8.48 2.02
CA PHE A 34 -9.83 8.79 1.34
C PHE A 34 -9.63 7.80 0.21
N ILE A 35 -9.40 8.31 -0.99
CA ILE A 35 -8.98 7.51 -2.13
C ILE A 35 -7.56 7.94 -2.46
N LYS A 36 -6.60 7.02 -2.31
CA LYS A 36 -5.20 7.19 -2.67
C LYS A 36 -4.92 6.34 -3.89
N ARG A 37 -4.38 6.95 -4.94
CA ARG A 37 -3.84 6.23 -6.10
C ARG A 37 -2.34 6.42 -6.13
N THR A 38 -1.61 5.32 -6.25
CA THR A 38 -0.14 5.29 -6.23
C THR A 38 0.36 4.61 -7.49
N LEU A 39 1.17 5.32 -8.26
CA LEU A 39 1.99 4.74 -9.32
C LEU A 39 3.31 4.28 -8.69
N ILE A 40 3.69 3.04 -8.94
CA ILE A 40 4.88 2.38 -8.41
C ILE A 40 5.75 1.96 -9.61
N GLU A 41 6.91 2.59 -9.76
CA GLU A 41 7.84 2.36 -10.86
C GLU A 41 9.15 1.77 -10.30
N PRO A 42 9.40 0.47 -10.48
CA PRO A 42 10.70 -0.11 -10.21
C PRO A 42 11.72 0.40 -11.22
N ILE A 43 12.87 0.83 -10.73
CA ILE A 43 14.07 1.16 -11.49
C ILE A 43 14.99 -0.05 -11.37
N PHE A 44 14.80 -1.02 -12.28
CA PHE A 44 15.63 -2.19 -12.41
C PHE A 44 16.02 -2.41 -13.88
N LYS A 45 17.27 -2.82 -14.14
CA LYS A 45 17.82 -2.92 -15.50
C LYS A 45 16.96 -3.83 -16.38
N GLY A 46 16.45 -3.29 -17.49
CA GLY A 46 15.68 -4.04 -18.50
C GLY A 46 14.22 -4.32 -18.14
N VAL A 47 13.72 -3.81 -17.01
CA VAL A 47 12.36 -4.03 -16.56
C VAL A 47 11.55 -2.75 -16.75
N SER A 48 10.51 -2.82 -17.60
CA SER A 48 9.63 -1.69 -17.91
C SER A 48 8.17 -1.99 -17.55
N TYR A 49 7.91 -2.49 -16.35
CA TYR A 49 6.55 -2.56 -15.81
C TYR A 49 6.34 -1.48 -14.75
N SER A 50 5.10 -1.06 -14.58
CA SER A 50 4.66 -0.22 -13.48
C SER A 50 3.51 -0.90 -12.76
N LEU A 51 3.33 -0.61 -11.47
CA LEU A 51 2.12 -1.01 -10.75
C LEU A 51 1.30 0.21 -10.40
N VAL A 52 -0.01 0.10 -10.56
CA VAL A 52 -0.97 1.11 -10.11
C VAL A 52 -1.76 0.52 -8.96
N GLU A 53 -1.57 1.10 -7.79
CA GLU A 53 -2.29 0.73 -6.59
C GLU A 53 -3.37 1.77 -6.28
N THR A 54 -4.59 1.31 -6.03
CA THR A 54 -5.67 2.11 -5.48
C THR A 54 -5.98 1.64 -4.06
N SER A 55 -5.83 2.53 -3.09
CA SER A 55 -6.23 2.33 -1.71
C SER A 55 -7.43 3.22 -1.37
N ARG A 56 -8.47 2.62 -0.79
CA ARG A 56 -9.68 3.28 -0.32
C ARG A 56 -9.73 3.11 1.20
N MET A 57 -9.77 4.21 1.94
CA MET A 57 -9.92 4.20 3.39
C MET A 57 -11.21 4.93 3.75
N VAL A 58 -12.07 4.27 4.52
CA VAL A 58 -13.32 4.82 5.01
C VAL A 58 -13.23 4.95 6.51
N LEU A 59 -13.34 6.19 7.01
CA LEU A 59 -13.44 6.51 8.42
C LEU A 59 -14.90 6.79 8.76
N LYS A 60 -15.43 6.08 9.75
CA LYS A 60 -16.79 6.26 10.29
C LYS A 60 -16.70 6.47 11.79
N ARG A 61 -17.70 7.13 12.35
CA ARG A 61 -17.88 7.11 13.80
C ARG A 61 -18.15 5.66 14.25
N GLY A 62 -17.40 5.20 15.24
CA GLY A 62 -17.64 3.91 15.89
C GLY A 62 -18.52 4.05 17.12
N ASP A 63 -18.80 2.92 17.76
CA ASP A 63 -19.55 2.88 19.00
C ASP A 63 -18.79 3.55 20.15
N LEU A 64 -19.52 4.01 21.17
CA LEU A 64 -18.89 4.53 22.37
C LEU A 64 -18.16 3.40 23.10
N SER A 65 -16.90 3.64 23.46
CA SER A 65 -16.15 2.77 24.36
C SER A 65 -16.16 3.34 25.78
N VAL A 66 -15.72 2.54 26.76
CA VAL A 66 -15.49 2.98 28.14
C VAL A 66 -14.54 4.18 28.21
N LEU A 67 -13.67 4.35 27.22
CA LEU A 67 -12.67 5.42 27.12
C LEU A 67 -13.13 6.60 26.25
N GLY A 68 -14.36 6.56 25.73
CA GLY A 68 -14.95 7.63 24.93
C GLY A 68 -15.24 7.26 23.47
N PRO A 69 -15.46 8.28 22.60
CA PRO A 69 -15.82 8.09 21.20
C PRO A 69 -14.76 7.31 20.42
N THR A 70 -15.19 6.36 19.60
CA THR A 70 -14.28 5.58 18.73
C THR A 70 -14.47 5.95 17.25
N THR A 71 -13.51 5.54 16.42
CA THR A 71 -13.57 5.67 14.96
C THR A 71 -13.30 4.30 14.34
N VAL A 72 -14.17 3.88 13.42
CA VAL A 72 -13.97 2.67 12.62
C VAL A 72 -13.25 3.05 11.34
N MET A 73 -12.10 2.41 11.09
CA MET A 73 -11.33 2.53 9.85
C MET A 73 -11.45 1.25 9.03
N GLN A 74 -11.94 1.37 7.80
CA GLN A 74 -11.98 0.26 6.85
C GLN A 74 -11.09 0.59 5.67
N THR A 75 -10.13 -0.27 5.38
CA THR A 75 -9.20 -0.08 4.27
C THR A 75 -9.40 -1.20 3.26
N HIS A 76 -9.51 -0.82 2.00
CA HIS A 76 -9.52 -1.72 0.86
C HIS A 76 -8.43 -1.29 -0.11
N ARG A 77 -7.59 -2.23 -0.56
CA ARG A 77 -6.45 -1.98 -1.43
C ARG A 77 -6.50 -2.92 -2.62
N GLU A 78 -6.23 -2.38 -3.79
CA GLU A 78 -6.23 -3.08 -5.07
C GLU A 78 -4.99 -2.63 -5.84
N ALA A 79 -4.35 -3.55 -6.56
CA ALA A 79 -3.16 -3.26 -7.35
C ALA A 79 -3.26 -3.94 -8.72
N GLU A 80 -2.94 -3.19 -9.76
CA GLU A 80 -2.93 -3.64 -11.14
C GLU A 80 -1.54 -3.42 -11.73
N ILE A 81 -1.10 -4.32 -12.59
CA ILE A 81 0.14 -4.15 -13.37
C ILE A 81 -0.19 -3.39 -14.65
N GLN A 82 0.58 -2.35 -14.94
CA GLN A 82 0.46 -1.57 -16.16
C GLN A 82 1.77 -1.69 -16.95
N GLY A 83 1.71 -2.37 -18.09
CA GLY A 83 2.85 -2.68 -18.98
C GLY A 83 2.83 -4.13 -19.43
N ASP A 84 3.53 -4.43 -20.54
CA ASP A 84 3.72 -5.80 -21.02
C ASP A 84 4.99 -6.39 -20.39
N ILE A 85 4.90 -7.61 -19.86
CA ILE A 85 6.04 -8.33 -19.25
C ILE A 85 6.78 -9.10 -20.35
N SER A 86 6.94 -8.48 -21.51
CA SER A 86 7.67 -9.02 -22.65
C SER A 86 9.09 -8.44 -22.64
N GLY A 87 9.79 -8.65 -21.52
CA GLY A 87 11.21 -8.34 -21.37
C GLY A 87 12.05 -9.59 -21.63
N ASP A 88 12.60 -9.66 -22.84
CA ASP A 88 13.77 -10.44 -23.28
C ASP A 88 14.40 -11.40 -22.25
N GLY A 89 14.05 -12.70 -22.37
CA GLY A 89 14.91 -13.89 -22.17
C GLY A 89 15.79 -14.08 -20.93
N ASN A 90 15.87 -13.15 -19.98
CA ASN A 90 16.80 -13.23 -18.86
C ASN A 90 16.09 -13.68 -17.58
N ASN A 91 16.36 -14.94 -17.23
CA ASN A 91 15.87 -15.66 -16.04
C ASN A 91 16.35 -15.08 -14.68
N ASP A 92 16.96 -13.91 -14.64
CA ASP A 92 17.53 -13.29 -13.43
C ASP A 92 16.58 -12.32 -12.72
N SER A 93 15.38 -12.06 -13.28
CA SER A 93 14.35 -11.28 -12.59
C SER A 93 13.54 -12.17 -11.65
N PRO A 94 13.38 -11.82 -10.36
CA PRO A 94 12.55 -12.60 -9.47
C PRO A 94 11.13 -12.55 -10.01
N SER A 95 10.50 -13.73 -10.13
CA SER A 95 9.16 -13.84 -10.69
C SER A 95 8.21 -12.87 -10.00
N LEU A 96 7.38 -12.19 -10.78
CA LEU A 96 6.38 -11.22 -10.31
C LEU A 96 5.54 -11.74 -9.13
N ASP A 97 5.28 -13.05 -9.09
CA ASP A 97 4.61 -13.75 -7.98
C ASP A 97 5.28 -13.54 -6.62
N ILE A 98 6.61 -13.46 -6.57
CA ILE A 98 7.35 -13.17 -5.33
C ILE A 98 7.08 -11.73 -4.90
N GLY A 99 7.07 -10.78 -5.84
CA GLY A 99 6.75 -9.38 -5.57
C GLY A 99 5.30 -9.19 -5.09
N VAL A 100 4.34 -9.88 -5.71
CA VAL A 100 2.92 -9.85 -5.30
C VAL A 100 2.73 -10.47 -3.91
N LYS A 101 3.35 -11.64 -3.65
CA LYS A 101 3.25 -12.30 -2.35
C LYS A 101 3.89 -11.48 -1.22
N ASP A 102 5.05 -10.88 -1.47
CA ASP A 102 5.71 -10.00 -0.50
C ASP A 102 4.92 -8.71 -0.28
N TRP A 103 4.21 -8.24 -1.30
CA TRP A 103 3.29 -7.11 -1.19
C TRP A 103 2.06 -7.42 -0.33
N GLU A 104 1.40 -8.56 -0.57
CA GLU A 104 0.28 -9.05 0.25
C GLU A 104 0.69 -9.24 1.71
N ASN A 105 1.88 -9.81 1.94
CA ASN A 105 2.45 -9.96 3.27
C ASN A 105 2.69 -8.60 3.96
N ASN A 106 3.18 -7.60 3.22
CA ASN A 106 3.38 -6.25 3.74
C ASN A 106 2.07 -5.55 4.09
N ILE A 107 1.01 -5.71 3.27
CA ILE A 107 -0.32 -5.15 3.57
C ILE A 107 -0.86 -5.72 4.87
N THR A 108 -0.83 -7.05 5.01
CA THR A 108 -1.32 -7.74 6.19
C THR A 108 -0.56 -7.30 7.44
N ARG A 109 0.77 -7.23 7.37
CA ARG A 109 1.60 -6.75 8.49
C ARG A 109 1.36 -5.29 8.84
N HIS A 110 1.11 -4.43 7.85
CA HIS A 110 0.81 -3.02 8.10
C HIS A 110 -0.49 -2.85 8.88
N ASN A 111 -1.55 -3.56 8.49
CA ASN A 111 -2.83 -3.54 9.21
C ASN A 111 -2.67 -4.04 10.65
N ASN A 112 -2.00 -5.18 10.84
CA ASN A 112 -1.75 -5.72 12.18
C ASN A 112 -0.93 -4.76 13.05
N ASN A 113 0.08 -4.09 12.49
CA ASN A 113 0.89 -3.13 13.24
C ASN A 113 0.09 -1.88 13.63
N LEU A 114 -0.81 -1.41 12.78
CA LEU A 114 -1.73 -0.33 13.13
C LEU A 114 -2.69 -0.75 14.26
N GLU A 115 -3.25 -1.96 14.19
CA GLU A 115 -4.10 -2.52 15.24
C GLU A 115 -3.34 -2.65 16.58
N ASP A 116 -2.12 -3.19 16.54
CA ASP A 116 -1.26 -3.33 17.73
C ASP A 116 -0.92 -1.97 18.36
N GLN A 117 -0.60 -0.96 17.55
CA GLN A 117 -0.32 0.39 18.04
C GLN A 117 -1.56 1.04 18.67
N LEU A 118 -2.74 0.83 18.08
CA LEU A 118 -4.01 1.30 18.65
C LEU A 118 -4.31 0.60 19.99
N ILE A 119 -4.13 -0.71 20.10
CA ILE A 119 -4.32 -1.47 21.35
C ILE A 119 -3.35 -0.96 22.44
N ARG A 120 -2.09 -0.71 22.09
CA ARG A 120 -1.08 -0.21 23.04
C ARG A 120 -1.35 1.22 23.48
N ALA A 121 -1.84 2.08 22.60
CA ALA A 121 -2.23 3.44 22.94
C ALA A 121 -3.48 3.50 23.85
N THR A 122 -4.27 2.42 23.91
CA THR A 122 -5.52 2.32 24.67
C THR A 122 -5.33 1.76 26.09
N LYS A 123 -4.14 1.25 26.44
CA LYS A 123 -3.79 0.87 27.82
C LYS A 123 -3.32 2.09 28.61
N VAL A 124 -4.26 2.86 29.15
CA VAL A 124 -4.06 3.82 30.26
C VAL A 124 -5.15 3.60 31.28
#